data_AF-A0A956DVL4-F1
#
_entry.id   AF-A0A956DVL4-F1
#
_cell.length_a   1.000
_cell.length_b   1.000
_cell.length_c   1.000
_cell.angle_alpha   90.00
_cell.angle_beta   90.00
_cell.angle_gamma   90.00
#
_symmetry.space_group_name_H-M   'P 1'
#
loop_
_entity.id
_entity.type
_entity.pdbx_description
1 polymer ?
#
loop_
_entity_poly.entity_id
_entity_poly.type
_entity_poly.pdbx_seq_one_letter_code
_entity_poly.pdbx_strand_id
1 'polypeptide(L)'
;MRRIRGVVLGSVLLLLGCRTDGTGSGPPVPASSDPEGKDLVVGAVVAAFEKPSNSVRLYKIEERNYFPPPLGDELVMIAFQETGNDFQHASDLWRKGDLSVAVTPVRVQIPMFLKRDYRVLEVQPVTDVEKRLKVGDKLPR
;
A
#
# COMPACT_ATOMS: atom_id res chain seq x y z
N MET A 1 -39.93 -48.18 6.37
CA MET A 1 -39.25 -47.83 7.65
C MET A 1 -37.82 -48.38 7.61
N ARG A 2 -36.82 -47.53 7.36
CA ARG A 2 -35.39 -47.92 7.40
C ARG A 2 -34.67 -46.98 8.36
N ARG A 3 -34.10 -47.56 9.42
CA ARG A 3 -33.28 -46.90 10.43
C ARG A 3 -31.93 -46.54 9.83
N ILE A 4 -31.55 -45.27 9.84
CA ILE A 4 -30.19 -44.83 9.54
C ILE A 4 -29.56 -44.42 10.87
N ARG A 5 -28.57 -45.22 11.30
CA ARG A 5 -27.57 -44.91 12.33
C ARG A 5 -26.76 -43.73 11.78
N GLY A 6 -26.68 -42.58 12.43
CA GLY A 6 -25.86 -42.36 13.62
C GLY A 6 -24.41 -42.06 13.22
N VAL A 7 -24.12 -40.80 12.87
CA VAL A 7 -22.76 -40.24 12.88
C VAL A 7 -22.85 -38.87 13.54
N VAL A 8 -22.44 -38.82 14.80
CA VAL A 8 -22.17 -37.59 15.53
C VAL A 8 -20.75 -37.18 15.16
N LEU A 9 -20.63 -36.21 14.24
CA LEU A 9 -19.35 -35.54 14.00
C LEU A 9 -19.32 -34.32 14.92
N GLY A 10 -18.65 -34.47 16.06
CA GLY A 10 -18.31 -33.39 16.95
C GLY A 10 -17.23 -32.52 16.31
N SER A 11 -17.58 -31.29 15.94
CA SER A 11 -16.60 -30.24 15.67
C SER A 11 -16.43 -29.41 16.93
N VAL A 12 -15.26 -29.60 17.53
CA VAL A 12 -14.73 -28.89 18.69
C VAL A 12 -14.73 -27.38 18.43
N LEU A 13 -15.33 -26.64 19.36
CA LEU A 13 -15.17 -25.20 19.56
C LEU A 13 -13.69 -24.89 19.84
N LEU A 14 -13.08 -24.01 19.05
CA LEU A 14 -12.02 -23.13 19.55
C LEU A 14 -12.26 -21.72 19.01
N LEU A 15 -12.93 -20.93 19.84
CA LEU A 15 -12.85 -19.48 19.88
C LEU A 15 -11.37 -19.09 20.05
N LEU A 16 -10.73 -18.65 18.97
CA LEU A 16 -9.58 -17.74 19.06
C LEU A 16 -9.97 -16.40 18.44
N GLY A 17 -10.82 -15.69 19.18
CA GLY A 17 -10.78 -14.24 19.16
C GLY A 17 -9.47 -13.80 19.79
N CYS A 18 -8.43 -13.65 18.97
CA CYS A 18 -7.30 -12.79 19.33
C CYS A 18 -7.77 -11.34 19.25
N ARG A 19 -8.46 -10.88 20.30
CA ARG A 19 -8.46 -9.46 20.63
C ARG A 19 -7.12 -9.17 21.29
N THR A 20 -6.13 -8.83 20.48
CA THR A 20 -4.94 -8.14 20.97
C THR A 20 -5.32 -6.69 21.23
N ASP A 21 -5.62 -6.38 22.47
CA ASP A 21 -5.37 -5.04 23.01
C ASP A 21 -3.85 -4.82 22.99
N GLY A 22 -3.39 -4.00 22.03
CA GLY A 22 -1.97 -3.74 21.81
C GLY A 22 -1.76 -2.47 20.99
N THR A 23 -1.48 -1.38 21.69
CA THR A 23 -0.76 -0.16 21.28
C THR A 23 -0.40 -0.08 19.79
N GLY A 24 -1.28 0.52 18.98
CA GLY A 24 -0.97 1.21 17.71
C GLY A 24 0.16 0.69 16.82
N SER A 25 0.33 -0.62 16.62
CA SER A 25 1.46 -1.20 15.88
C SER A 25 0.96 -1.88 14.61
N GLY A 26 1.07 -1.17 13.48
CA GLY A 26 0.90 -1.77 12.15
C GLY A 26 2.02 -2.78 11.86
N PRO A 27 2.02 -3.39 10.67
CA PRO A 27 3.12 -4.25 10.26
C PRO A 27 4.46 -3.50 10.37
N PRO A 28 5.53 -4.18 10.79
CA PRO A 28 6.84 -3.55 10.92
C PRO A 28 7.32 -3.07 9.55
N VAL A 29 7.96 -1.89 9.54
CA VAL A 29 8.58 -1.37 8.32
C VAL A 29 9.76 -2.27 7.93
N PRO A 30 9.85 -2.74 6.67
CA PRO A 30 10.96 -3.58 6.23
C PRO A 30 12.32 -2.89 6.42
N ALA A 31 13.36 -3.68 6.71
CA ALA A 31 14.70 -3.14 6.93
C ALA A 31 15.38 -2.67 5.63
N SER A 32 15.02 -3.27 4.49
CA SER A 32 15.55 -2.96 3.14
C SER A 32 14.47 -3.08 2.07
N SER A 33 14.71 -2.48 0.89
CA SER A 33 13.94 -2.70 -0.34
C SER A 33 14.31 -4.01 -1.04
N ASP A 34 13.45 -4.48 -1.94
CA ASP A 34 13.82 -5.47 -2.95
C ASP A 34 14.77 -4.81 -3.98
N PRO A 35 16.00 -5.33 -4.18
CA PRO A 35 16.93 -4.78 -5.17
C PRO A 35 16.44 -4.94 -6.61
N GLU A 36 15.56 -5.90 -6.89
CA GLU A 36 14.97 -6.14 -8.20
C GLU A 36 13.63 -5.40 -8.38
N GLY A 37 13.06 -4.85 -7.30
CA GLY A 37 11.80 -4.08 -7.34
C GLY A 37 10.57 -4.92 -7.63
N LYS A 38 10.61 -6.23 -7.35
CA LYS A 38 9.44 -7.11 -7.54
C LYS A 38 8.29 -6.78 -6.59
N ASP A 39 8.56 -6.01 -5.54
CA ASP A 39 7.61 -5.48 -4.58
C ASP A 39 6.91 -4.18 -5.06
N LEU A 40 7.40 -3.53 -6.13
CA LEU A 40 6.81 -2.33 -6.74
C LEU A 40 5.64 -2.69 -7.68
N VAL A 41 4.57 -3.22 -7.09
CA VAL A 41 3.37 -3.69 -7.80
C VAL A 41 2.19 -2.73 -7.65
N VAL A 42 1.14 -2.92 -8.46
CA VAL A 42 -0.13 -2.20 -8.30
C VAL A 42 -0.66 -2.36 -6.87
N GLY A 43 -1.03 -1.24 -6.25
CA GLY A 43 -1.51 -1.19 -4.88
C GLY A 43 -0.43 -1.08 -3.81
N ALA A 44 0.85 -1.19 -4.18
CA ALA A 44 1.95 -1.02 -3.23
C ALA A 44 1.96 0.41 -2.67
N VAL A 45 1.98 0.49 -1.34
CA VAL A 45 2.21 1.72 -0.59
C VAL A 45 3.69 1.79 -0.29
N VAL A 46 4.35 2.81 -0.80
CA VAL A 46 5.81 2.92 -0.80
C VAL A 46 6.23 4.17 -0.06
N ALA A 47 7.13 4.03 0.90
CA ALA A 47 7.82 5.13 1.55
C ALA A 47 9.21 5.26 0.92
N ALA A 48 9.56 6.41 0.35
CA ALA A 48 10.86 6.61 -0.29
C ALA A 48 11.53 7.92 0.14
N PHE A 49 12.85 7.85 0.33
CA PHE A 49 13.66 9.00 0.70
C PHE A 49 13.79 10.00 -0.47
N GLU A 50 13.51 11.26 -0.19
CA GLU A 50 13.61 12.36 -1.14
C GLU A 50 14.81 13.25 -0.83
N LYS A 51 15.70 13.37 -1.82
CA LYS A 51 16.73 14.41 -1.86
C LYS A 51 16.20 15.57 -2.73
N PRO A 52 16.37 16.85 -2.34
CA PRO A 52 17.24 17.35 -1.26
C PRO A 52 16.56 17.57 0.10
N SER A 53 15.25 17.30 0.24
CA SER A 53 14.50 17.61 1.47
C SER A 53 14.90 16.77 2.69
N ASN A 54 15.62 15.66 2.49
CA ASN A 54 15.96 14.68 3.53
C ASN A 54 14.72 14.17 4.27
N SER A 55 13.62 13.99 3.54
CA SER A 55 12.34 13.54 4.07
C SER A 55 11.93 12.22 3.40
N VAL A 56 11.05 11.45 4.04
CA VAL A 56 10.48 10.23 3.47
C VAL A 56 9.07 10.52 2.98
N ARG A 57 8.85 10.47 1.66
CA ARG A 57 7.52 10.69 1.06
C ARG A 57 6.79 9.37 0.88
N LEU A 58 5.47 9.41 1.04
CA LEU A 58 4.57 8.31 0.73
C LEU A 58 4.10 8.36 -0.72
N TYR A 59 4.02 7.17 -1.31
CA TYR A 59 3.53 6.93 -2.65
C TYR A 59 2.56 5.76 -2.63
N LYS A 60 1.58 5.75 -3.53
CA LYS A 60 0.79 4.55 -3.85
C LYS A 60 0.92 4.27 -5.34
N ILE A 61 1.28 3.04 -5.69
CA ILE A 61 1.36 2.60 -7.09
C ILE A 61 -0.02 2.21 -7.56
N GLU A 62 -0.42 2.70 -8.72
CA GLU A 62 -1.63 2.27 -9.41
C GLU A 62 -1.33 1.98 -10.88
N GLU A 63 -2.29 1.35 -11.54
CA GLU A 63 -2.28 1.14 -12.96
C GLU A 63 -3.32 2.07 -13.60
N ARG A 64 -2.91 2.81 -14.64
CA ARG A 64 -3.78 3.76 -15.32
C ARG A 64 -3.65 3.63 -16.83
N ASN A 65 -4.80 3.62 -17.49
CA ASN A 65 -4.89 3.63 -18.94
C ASN A 65 -4.78 5.06 -19.46
N TYR A 66 -3.58 5.46 -19.89
CA TYR A 66 -3.38 6.76 -20.54
C TYR A 66 -3.49 6.67 -22.06
N PHE A 67 -3.30 5.49 -22.65
CA PHE A 67 -3.15 5.33 -24.08
C PHE A 67 -4.18 4.33 -24.63
N PRO A 68 -4.77 4.62 -25.80
CA PRO A 68 -5.61 3.65 -26.47
C PRO A 68 -4.78 2.38 -26.79
N PRO A 69 -5.43 1.22 -26.91
CA PRO A 69 -4.79 0.01 -27.40
C PRO A 69 -3.99 0.28 -28.70
N PRO A 70 -2.81 -0.33 -28.91
CA PRO A 70 -2.23 -1.45 -28.16
C PRO A 70 -1.25 -1.05 -27.04
N LEU A 71 -1.08 0.24 -26.75
CA LEU A 71 -0.05 0.72 -25.80
C LEU A 71 -0.31 0.28 -24.35
N GLY A 72 -1.57 0.03 -24.01
CA GLY A 72 -1.95 -0.62 -22.75
C GLY A 72 -1.86 0.29 -21.54
N ASP A 73 -1.94 -0.34 -20.38
CA ASP A 73 -1.93 0.33 -19.09
C ASP A 73 -0.49 0.61 -18.62
N GLU A 74 -0.31 1.69 -17.85
CA GLU A 74 0.97 2.05 -17.28
C GLU A 74 0.92 2.10 -15.76
N LEU A 75 1.99 1.65 -15.12
CA LEU A 75 2.20 1.88 -13.69
C LEU A 75 2.47 3.37 -13.46
N VAL A 76 1.69 3.97 -12.58
CA VAL A 76 1.88 5.34 -12.10
C VAL A 76 1.92 5.39 -10.58
N MET A 77 2.55 6.43 -10.03
CA MET A 77 2.60 6.68 -8.60
C MET A 77 1.79 7.93 -8.24
N ILE A 78 0.93 7.80 -7.25
CA ILE A 78 0.30 8.91 -6.55
C ILE A 78 1.25 9.30 -5.41
N ALA A 79 1.81 10.49 -5.43
CA ALA A 79 2.64 10.97 -4.32
C ALA A 79 1.79 11.80 -3.35
N PHE A 80 1.96 11.59 -2.05
CA PHE A 80 1.24 12.34 -1.02
C PHE A 80 2.08 13.52 -0.51
N GLN A 81 1.42 14.57 -0.03
CA GLN A 81 2.03 15.84 0.35
C GLN A 81 2.82 15.71 1.65
N GLU A 82 2.24 14.98 2.60
CA GLU A 82 2.78 14.70 3.91
C GLU A 82 4.03 13.80 3.80
N THR A 83 5.06 14.16 4.56
CA THR A 83 6.35 13.45 4.57
C THR A 83 6.76 13.11 5.99
N GLY A 84 7.29 11.91 6.19
CA GLY A 84 7.93 11.49 7.42
C GLY A 84 9.39 11.97 7.52
N ASN A 85 9.93 11.93 8.74
CA ASN A 85 11.37 12.17 8.98
C ASN A 85 12.19 10.89 8.75
N ASP A 86 11.54 9.74 8.87
CA ASP A 86 12.08 8.40 8.65
C ASP A 86 10.96 7.49 8.13
N PHE A 87 11.30 6.23 7.83
CA PHE A 87 10.35 5.28 7.28
C PHE A 87 9.25 4.87 8.28
N GLN A 88 9.53 4.88 9.58
CA GLN A 88 8.54 4.55 10.60
C GLN A 88 7.51 5.68 10.70
N HIS A 89 7.95 6.93 10.77
CA HIS A 89 7.07 8.09 10.76
C HIS A 89 6.22 8.15 9.47
N ALA A 90 6.78 7.79 8.30
CA ALA A 90 6.00 7.68 7.08
C ALA A 90 4.91 6.59 7.20
N SER A 91 5.22 5.43 7.78
CA SER A 91 4.22 4.40 8.08
C SER A 91 3.12 4.89 9.02
N ASP A 92 3.47 5.68 10.03
CA ASP A 92 2.51 6.27 10.96
C ASP A 92 1.58 7.28 10.26
N LEU A 93 2.12 8.12 9.38
CA LEU A 93 1.35 9.06 8.55
C LEU A 93 0.38 8.32 7.64
N TRP A 94 0.85 7.24 7.00
CA TRP A 94 -0.03 6.38 6.21
C TRP A 94 -1.19 5.89 7.08
N ARG A 95 -0.92 5.25 8.22
CA ARG A 95 -1.96 4.69 9.10
C ARG A 95 -2.94 5.74 9.65
N LYS A 96 -2.49 6.97 9.88
CA LYS A 96 -3.36 8.08 10.27
C LYS A 96 -4.38 8.43 9.17
N GLY A 97 -4.01 8.28 7.90
CA GLY A 97 -4.90 8.36 6.75
C GLY A 97 -5.29 9.76 6.28
N ASP A 98 -4.88 10.81 6.99
CA ASP A 98 -5.06 12.21 6.58
C ASP A 98 -3.96 12.63 5.60
N LEU A 99 -4.02 12.05 4.39
CA LEU A 99 -3.06 12.30 3.32
C LEU A 99 -3.69 13.07 2.17
N SER A 100 -2.91 13.97 1.57
CA SER A 100 -3.33 14.82 0.46
C SER A 100 -2.47 14.52 -0.76
N VAL A 101 -3.04 14.47 -1.96
CA VAL A 101 -2.27 14.21 -3.18
C VAL A 101 -1.40 15.43 -3.54
N ALA A 102 -0.08 15.23 -3.62
CA ALA A 102 0.88 16.29 -3.89
C ALA A 102 1.02 16.62 -5.38
N VAL A 103 1.03 15.59 -6.22
CA VAL A 103 1.33 15.71 -7.65
C VAL A 103 0.38 14.83 -8.46
N THR A 104 0.13 15.24 -9.70
CA THR A 104 -0.58 14.42 -10.68
C THR A 104 0.14 13.07 -10.79
N PRO A 105 -0.59 11.94 -10.87
CA PRO A 105 0.05 10.63 -10.95
C PRO A 105 1.06 10.56 -12.09
N VAL A 106 2.31 10.27 -11.77
CA VAL A 106 3.42 10.21 -12.72
C VAL A 106 3.79 8.78 -13.03
N ARG A 107 4.20 8.51 -14.27
CA ARG A 107 4.70 7.20 -14.70
C ARG A 107 5.82 6.70 -13.79
N VAL A 108 5.70 5.46 -13.32
CA VAL A 108 6.76 4.79 -12.56
C VAL A 108 7.81 4.27 -13.54
N GLN A 109 8.98 4.90 -13.51
CA GLN A 109 10.17 4.30 -14.11
C GLN A 109 10.89 3.47 -13.05
N ILE A 110 10.57 2.17 -12.96
CA ILE A 110 11.11 1.25 -11.94
C ILE A 110 12.65 1.37 -11.83
N PRO A 111 13.44 1.35 -12.91
CA PRO A 111 14.90 1.46 -12.80
C PRO A 111 15.40 2.77 -12.17
N MET A 112 14.63 3.84 -12.29
CA MET A 112 14.94 5.13 -11.66
C MET A 112 14.52 5.14 -10.18
N PHE A 113 13.40 4.51 -9.87
CA PHE A 113 12.89 4.42 -8.50
C PHE A 113 13.75 3.49 -7.63
N LEU A 114 14.27 2.40 -8.19
CA LEU A 114 15.20 1.47 -7.52
C LEU A 114 16.49 2.13 -7.01
N LYS A 115 16.87 3.28 -7.56
CA LYS A 115 18.03 4.05 -7.08
C LYS A 115 17.76 4.81 -5.77
N ARG A 116 16.49 4.91 -5.36
CA ARG A 116 16.08 5.56 -4.12
C ARG A 116 16.15 4.57 -2.97
N ASP A 117 16.35 5.09 -1.76
CA ASP A 117 16.15 4.30 -0.56
C ASP A 117 14.64 4.26 -0.25
N TYR A 118 14.00 3.10 -0.44
CA TYR A 118 12.54 2.94 -0.32
C TYR A 118 12.14 1.69 0.46
N ARG A 119 10.93 1.68 1.02
CA ARG A 119 10.31 0.51 1.65
C ARG A 119 8.87 0.39 1.17
N VAL A 120 8.47 -0.82 0.75
CA VAL A 120 7.05 -1.14 0.58
C VAL A 120 6.47 -1.40 1.96
N LEU A 121 5.54 -0.54 2.39
CA LEU A 121 4.94 -0.60 3.71
C LEU A 121 3.84 -1.66 3.77
N GLU A 122 3.03 -1.72 2.70
CA GLU A 122 1.99 -2.71 2.51
C GLU A 122 1.49 -2.68 1.07
N VAL A 123 0.66 -3.66 0.69
CA VAL A 123 -0.02 -3.70 -0.62
C VAL A 123 -1.51 -3.73 -0.37
N GLN A 124 -2.22 -2.73 -0.88
CA GLN A 124 -3.67 -2.61 -0.76
C GLN A 124 -4.29 -2.46 -2.15
N PRO A 125 -5.49 -3.03 -2.40
CA PRO A 125 -6.22 -2.77 -3.63
C PRO A 125 -6.35 -1.26 -3.92
N VAL A 126 -6.25 -0.90 -5.20
CA VAL A 126 -6.53 0.47 -5.65
C VAL A 126 -8.01 0.57 -5.97
N THR A 127 -8.71 1.46 -5.28
CA THR A 127 -10.13 1.72 -5.49
C THR A 127 -10.37 2.64 -6.68
N ASP A 128 -11.57 2.60 -7.26
CA ASP A 128 -11.93 3.50 -8.36
C ASP A 128 -11.97 4.98 -7.94
N VAL A 129 -12.14 5.25 -6.64
CA VAL A 129 -12.05 6.62 -6.12
C VAL A 129 -10.60 7.10 -6.16
N GLU A 130 -9.66 6.26 -5.72
CA GLU A 130 -8.22 6.56 -5.77
C GLU A 130 -7.73 6.84 -7.20
N LYS A 131 -8.21 6.04 -8.17
CA LYS A 131 -7.89 6.23 -9.59
C LYS A 131 -8.30 7.58 -10.17
N ARG A 132 -9.23 8.28 -9.51
CA ARG A 132 -9.75 9.59 -9.95
C ARG A 132 -9.20 10.76 -9.15
N LEU A 133 -8.33 10.51 -8.17
CA LEU A 133 -7.75 11.57 -7.34
C LEU A 133 -6.95 12.56 -8.19
N LYS A 134 -7.09 13.82 -7.82
CA LYS A 134 -6.36 14.98 -8.37
C LYS A 134 -5.48 15.59 -7.29
N VAL A 135 -4.55 16.42 -7.71
CA VAL A 135 -3.72 17.21 -6.80
C VAL A 135 -4.60 17.99 -5.83
N GLY A 136 -4.29 17.91 -4.54
CA GLY A 136 -5.04 18.52 -3.45
C GLY A 136 -6.18 17.67 -2.89
N ASP A 137 -6.59 16.60 -3.58
CA ASP A 137 -7.62 15.70 -3.05
C ASP A 137 -7.09 14.93 -1.84
N LYS A 138 -7.98 14.64 -0.89
CA LYS A 138 -7.70 13.79 0.26
C LYS A 138 -7.83 12.32 -0.10
N LEU A 139 -6.94 11.49 0.44
CA LEU A 139 -7.03 10.05 0.31
C LEU A 139 -8.30 9.56 1.03
N PRO A 140 -9.25 8.91 0.34
CA PRO A 140 -10.39 8.29 0.99
C PRO A 140 -9.92 7.09 1.82
N ARG A 141 -10.35 7.01 3.07
CA ARG A 141 -10.09 5.89 3.98
C ARG A 141 -11.37 5.11 4.27
#